data_AF-A0A6V8NJS9-F1
#
_entry.id   AF-A0A6V8NJS9-F1
#
_cell.length_a   1.000
_cell.length_b   1.000
_cell.length_c   1.000
_cell.angle_alpha   90.00
_cell.angle_beta   90.00
_cell.angle_gamma   90.00
#
_symmetry.space_group_name_H-M   'P 1'
#
loop_
_entity.id
_entity.type
_entity.pdbx_description
1 polymer ?
#
loop_
_entity_poly.entity_id
_entity_poly.type
_entity_poly.pdbx_seq_one_letter_code
_entity_poly.pdbx_strand_id
1 'polypeptide(L)'
;RTPENERILLHLSRAQRLRLLLLDLGSTFVKLGQLLSTRPDLVPRDLIEELSRLQDDVPPFPFAEVSAIIEQELGRLLSEIYAEFSTEPLAAASIGQVHTARMPDGTEVVVKILRPQIAAQMETDLEILLEAARFPDRHTLWGKVYRASDVVLEMQRATREELDFCNEAENAAQIRENMLLRRDLVIPRIYTAQTSSAVLTMERVNGIKLNQPDNLTAAAHNCTQIAGRLIDIMFEQI
;
A
#
# COMPACT_ATOMS: atom_id res chain seq x y z
N ARG A 1 7.13 -26.91 -4.77
CA ARG A 1 6.46 -26.40 -6.00
C ARG A 1 5.94 -27.61 -6.76
N THR A 2 4.64 -27.65 -7.08
CA THR A 2 3.99 -28.78 -7.76
C THR A 2 4.21 -28.74 -9.29
N PRO A 3 4.26 -29.89 -9.98
CA PRO A 3 4.49 -29.98 -11.44
C PRO A 3 3.43 -29.26 -12.29
N GLU A 4 2.25 -29.01 -11.71
CA GLU A 4 1.13 -28.31 -12.36
C GLU A 4 1.40 -26.80 -12.51
N ASN A 5 2.08 -26.18 -11.54
CA ASN A 5 2.48 -24.78 -11.60
C ASN A 5 3.52 -24.50 -12.69
N GLU A 6 4.37 -25.48 -13.02
CA GLU A 6 5.38 -25.35 -14.08
C GLU A 6 4.76 -25.31 -15.48
N ARG A 7 3.65 -26.02 -15.71
CA ARG A 7 2.94 -26.02 -17.00
C ARG A 7 2.20 -24.71 -17.27
N ILE A 8 1.66 -24.07 -16.23
CA ILE A 8 0.98 -22.77 -16.34
C ILE A 8 1.98 -21.67 -16.73
N LEU A 9 3.19 -21.69 -16.15
CA LEU A 9 4.24 -20.70 -16.45
C LEU A 9 4.70 -20.68 -17.92
N LEU A 10 4.57 -21.79 -18.65
CA LEU A 10 4.97 -21.88 -20.07
C LEU A 10 4.04 -21.11 -21.01
N HIS A 11 2.80 -20.82 -20.60
CA HIS A 11 1.82 -20.08 -21.41
C HIS A 11 1.69 -18.60 -21.02
N LEU A 12 2.41 -18.16 -20.00
CA LEU A 12 2.36 -16.78 -19.54
C LEU A 12 3.30 -15.87 -20.33
N SER A 13 2.86 -14.63 -20.54
CA SER A 13 3.71 -13.58 -21.09
C SER A 13 4.93 -13.32 -20.18
N ARG A 14 5.97 -12.68 -20.72
CA ARG A 14 7.11 -12.23 -19.90
C ARG A 14 6.65 -11.31 -18.77
N ALA A 15 5.68 -10.43 -19.05
CA ALA A 15 5.17 -9.48 -18.08
C ALA A 15 4.40 -10.16 -16.93
N GLN A 16 3.55 -11.15 -17.26
CA GLN A 16 2.85 -11.96 -16.27
C GLN A 16 3.82 -12.75 -15.39
N ARG A 17 4.85 -13.35 -15.98
CA ARG A 17 5.89 -14.06 -15.22
C ARG A 17 6.65 -13.13 -14.28
N LEU A 18 7.01 -11.93 -14.74
CA LEU A 18 7.67 -10.95 -13.86
C LEU A 18 6.77 -10.58 -12.68
N ARG A 19 5.49 -10.26 -12.94
CA ARG A 19 4.53 -9.93 -11.88
C ARG A 19 4.43 -11.04 -10.82
N LEU A 20 4.26 -12.29 -11.25
CA LEU A 20 4.18 -13.43 -10.34
C LEU A 20 5.49 -13.65 -9.58
N LEU A 21 6.64 -13.42 -10.20
CA LEU A 21 7.93 -13.48 -9.51
C LEU A 21 8.04 -12.40 -8.43
N LEU A 22 7.62 -11.17 -8.72
CA LEU A 22 7.64 -10.09 -7.72
C LEU A 22 6.68 -10.37 -6.56
N LEU A 23 5.53 -11.00 -6.83
CA LEU A 23 4.62 -11.49 -5.77
C LEU A 23 5.26 -12.58 -4.91
N ASP A 24 5.91 -13.57 -5.53
CA ASP A 24 6.55 -14.69 -4.83
C ASP A 24 7.78 -14.24 -4.01
N LEU A 25 8.47 -13.20 -4.46
CA LEU A 25 9.59 -12.57 -3.73
C LEU A 25 9.12 -11.69 -2.56
N GLY A 26 7.83 -11.34 -2.49
CA GLY A 26 7.24 -10.66 -1.36
C GLY A 26 7.21 -9.13 -1.44
N SER A 27 6.84 -8.51 -0.33
CA SER A 27 6.40 -7.11 -0.26
C SER A 27 7.37 -6.07 -0.82
N THR A 28 8.68 -6.25 -0.62
CA THR A 28 9.70 -5.34 -1.15
C THR A 28 9.65 -5.30 -2.67
N PHE A 29 9.55 -6.47 -3.31
CA PHE A 29 9.52 -6.60 -4.76
C PHE A 29 8.17 -6.24 -5.35
N VAL A 30 7.08 -6.48 -4.63
CA VAL A 30 5.75 -5.93 -4.96
C VAL A 30 5.82 -4.41 -5.03
N LYS A 31 6.42 -3.76 -4.02
CA LYS A 31 6.56 -2.31 -3.96
C LYS A 31 7.49 -1.75 -5.05
N LEU A 32 8.58 -2.46 -5.37
CA LEU A 32 9.41 -2.14 -6.54
C LEU A 32 8.60 -2.21 -7.85
N GLY A 33 7.78 -3.26 -8.03
CA GLY A 33 6.91 -3.39 -9.19
C GLY A 33 5.88 -2.25 -9.29
N GLN A 34 5.27 -1.87 -8.16
CA GLN A 34 4.37 -0.72 -8.09
C GLN A 34 5.07 0.57 -8.52
N LEU A 35 6.29 0.84 -8.01
CA LEU A 35 7.09 2.00 -8.39
C LEU A 35 7.44 2.00 -9.89
N LEU A 36 7.83 0.84 -10.43
CA LEU A 36 8.16 0.70 -11.85
C LEU A 36 6.93 0.88 -12.76
N SER A 37 5.74 0.52 -12.29
CA SER A 37 4.49 0.70 -13.04
C SER A 37 4.13 2.17 -13.29
N THR A 38 4.68 3.10 -12.49
CA THR A 38 4.45 4.55 -12.66
C THR A 38 5.52 5.23 -13.54
N ARG A 39 6.48 4.46 -14.07
CA ARG A 39 7.66 4.96 -14.82
C ARG A 39 7.64 4.50 -16.28
N PRO A 40 6.78 5.10 -17.14
CA PRO A 40 6.71 4.75 -18.56
C PRO A 40 7.98 5.11 -19.34
N ASP A 41 8.85 5.92 -18.77
CA ASP A 41 10.19 6.22 -19.28
C ASP A 41 11.19 5.08 -19.06
N LEU A 42 10.95 4.19 -18.08
CA LEU A 42 11.85 3.09 -17.73
C LEU A 42 11.36 1.72 -18.21
N VAL A 43 10.04 1.54 -18.32
CA VAL A 43 9.42 0.23 -18.49
C VAL A 43 8.44 0.26 -19.68
N PRO A 44 8.46 -0.75 -20.58
CA PRO A 44 7.52 -0.82 -21.69
C PRO A 44 6.08 -1.05 -21.22
N ARG A 45 5.12 -0.65 -22.07
CA ARG A 45 3.69 -0.61 -21.73
C ARG A 45 3.11 -1.95 -21.27
N ASP A 46 3.51 -3.07 -21.88
CA ASP A 46 3.05 -4.40 -21.52
C ASP A 46 3.44 -4.79 -20.09
N LEU A 47 4.63 -4.37 -19.65
CA LEU A 47 5.08 -4.54 -18.28
C LEU A 47 4.36 -3.61 -17.31
N ILE A 48 4.11 -2.35 -17.69
CA ILE A 48 3.33 -1.42 -16.86
C ILE A 48 1.95 -2.00 -16.56
N GLU A 49 1.22 -2.45 -17.58
CA GLU A 49 -0.14 -2.98 -17.43
C GLU A 49 -0.19 -4.17 -16.46
N GLU A 50 0.79 -5.08 -16.51
CA GLU A 50 0.88 -6.17 -15.55
C GLU A 50 1.35 -5.70 -14.16
N LEU A 51 2.38 -4.86 -14.07
CA LEU A 51 2.90 -4.39 -12.78
C LEU A 51 1.90 -3.54 -12.00
N SER A 52 1.03 -2.78 -12.69
CA SER A 52 -0.05 -2.01 -12.04
C SER A 52 -1.02 -2.90 -11.27
N ARG A 53 -1.17 -4.18 -11.65
CA ARG A 53 -2.01 -5.15 -10.90
C ARG A 53 -1.46 -5.50 -9.53
N LEU A 54 -0.17 -5.26 -9.27
CA LEU A 54 0.44 -5.44 -7.94
C LEU A 54 -0.13 -4.48 -6.88
N GLN A 55 -0.91 -3.49 -7.28
CA GLN A 55 -1.63 -2.60 -6.36
C GLN A 55 -2.84 -3.29 -5.71
N ASP A 56 -3.49 -4.21 -6.42
CA ASP A 56 -4.74 -4.85 -6.00
C ASP A 56 -4.58 -6.36 -5.70
N ASP A 57 -3.58 -7.04 -6.26
CA ASP A 57 -3.40 -8.50 -6.19
C ASP A 57 -2.46 -8.99 -5.05
N VAL A 58 -2.34 -8.26 -3.94
CA VAL A 58 -1.48 -8.71 -2.83
C VAL A 58 -2.25 -9.69 -1.94
N PRO A 59 -1.76 -10.92 -1.71
CA PRO A 59 -2.46 -11.88 -0.87
C PRO A 59 -2.44 -11.46 0.61
N PRO A 60 -3.56 -11.64 1.34
CA PRO A 60 -3.62 -11.35 2.76
C PRO A 60 -2.80 -12.37 3.57
N PHE A 61 -2.46 -12.00 4.81
CA PHE A 61 -1.88 -12.89 5.81
C PHE A 61 -2.95 -13.40 6.80
N PRO A 62 -2.72 -14.54 7.48
CA PRO A 62 -3.71 -15.18 8.34
C PRO A 62 -4.26 -14.26 9.45
N PHE A 63 -5.55 -14.37 9.73
CA PHE A 63 -6.21 -13.60 10.80
C PHE A 63 -5.58 -13.84 12.19
N ALA A 64 -5.03 -15.03 12.46
CA ALA A 64 -4.34 -15.30 13.71
C ALA A 64 -3.15 -14.36 13.95
N GLU A 65 -2.41 -14.01 12.89
CA GLU A 65 -1.32 -13.04 12.95
C GLU A 65 -1.86 -11.62 13.15
N VAL A 66 -2.97 -11.26 12.48
CA VAL A 66 -3.65 -9.97 12.67
C VAL A 66 -4.03 -9.77 14.13
N SER A 67 -4.73 -10.74 14.72
CA SER A 67 -5.16 -10.69 16.11
C SER A 67 -3.97 -10.57 17.05
N ALA A 68 -2.93 -11.39 16.84
CA ALA A 68 -1.74 -11.36 17.68
C ALA A 68 -1.01 -10.01 17.63
N ILE A 69 -0.87 -9.40 16.44
CA ILE A 69 -0.24 -8.08 16.30
C ILE A 69 -1.05 -7.02 17.04
N ILE A 70 -2.38 -6.99 16.86
CA ILE A 70 -3.24 -6.00 17.52
C ILE A 70 -3.14 -6.12 19.04
N GLU A 71 -3.22 -7.34 19.57
CA GLU A 71 -3.16 -7.57 21.01
C GLU A 71 -1.79 -7.25 21.61
N GLN A 72 -0.71 -7.57 20.89
CA GLN A 72 0.65 -7.24 21.29
C GLN A 72 0.87 -5.71 21.33
N GLU A 73 0.44 -5.01 20.29
CA GLU A 73 0.67 -3.58 20.12
C GLU A 73 -0.19 -2.72 21.06
N LEU A 74 -1.44 -3.13 21.29
CA LEU A 74 -2.40 -2.36 22.08
C LEU A 74 -2.52 -2.88 23.53
N GLY A 75 -1.87 -4.00 23.86
CA GLY A 75 -1.78 -4.55 25.22
C GLY A 75 -3.11 -5.03 25.82
N ARG A 76 -4.11 -5.29 24.97
CA ARG A 76 -5.48 -5.68 25.35
C ARG A 76 -6.01 -6.71 24.35
N LEU A 77 -6.98 -7.51 24.77
CA LEU A 77 -7.58 -8.51 23.87
C LEU A 77 -8.35 -7.82 22.73
N LEU A 78 -8.38 -8.43 21.55
CA LEU A 78 -9.06 -7.86 20.38
C LEU A 78 -10.53 -7.55 20.68
N SER A 79 -11.19 -8.44 21.43
CA SER A 79 -12.59 -8.32 21.86
C SER A 79 -12.86 -7.23 22.91
N GLU A 80 -11.81 -6.74 23.60
CA GLU A 80 -11.91 -5.63 24.53
C GLU A 80 -11.72 -4.27 23.85
N ILE A 81 -11.07 -4.28 22.68
CA ILE A 81 -10.77 -3.10 21.88
C ILE A 81 -11.92 -2.82 20.91
N TYR A 82 -12.39 -3.86 20.21
CA TYR A 82 -13.46 -3.78 19.21
C TYR A 82 -14.61 -4.71 19.60
N ALA A 83 -15.85 -4.19 19.50
CA ALA A 83 -17.06 -4.98 19.69
C ALA A 83 -17.27 -5.98 18.55
N GLU A 84 -16.90 -5.61 17.33
CA GLU A 84 -16.92 -6.49 16.16
C GLU A 84 -15.64 -6.27 15.35
N PHE A 85 -15.07 -7.34 14.79
CA PHE A 85 -13.90 -7.27 13.94
C PHE A 85 -14.03 -8.30 12.81
N SER A 86 -13.89 -7.87 11.56
CA SER A 86 -13.98 -8.77 10.41
C SER A 86 -12.72 -9.61 10.30
N THR A 87 -12.88 -10.94 10.30
CA THR A 87 -11.76 -11.87 10.07
C THR A 87 -11.27 -11.82 8.63
N GLU A 88 -12.16 -11.52 7.69
CA GLU A 88 -11.84 -11.28 6.28
C GLU A 88 -11.34 -9.82 6.11
N PRO A 89 -10.20 -9.61 5.44
CA PRO A 89 -9.68 -8.29 5.18
C PRO A 89 -10.55 -7.56 4.15
N LEU A 90 -10.76 -6.26 4.38
CA LEU A 90 -11.35 -5.34 3.40
C LEU A 90 -10.42 -5.15 2.19
N ALA A 91 -9.12 -5.08 2.45
CA ALA A 91 -8.09 -4.91 1.44
C ALA A 91 -6.75 -5.42 1.96
N ALA A 92 -5.89 -5.87 1.06
CA ALA A 92 -4.48 -6.14 1.34
C ALA A 92 -3.61 -5.23 0.46
N ALA A 93 -2.51 -4.76 1.03
CA ALA A 93 -1.56 -3.87 0.38
C ALA A 93 -0.14 -4.41 0.57
N SER A 94 0.85 -3.70 0.01
CA SER A 94 2.25 -4.14 0.00
C SER A 94 2.82 -4.36 1.40
N ILE A 95 2.58 -3.45 2.35
CA ILE A 95 3.16 -3.51 3.71
C ILE A 95 2.20 -4.02 4.79
N GLY A 96 0.92 -4.26 4.48
CA GLY A 96 -0.08 -4.59 5.49
C GLY A 96 -1.44 -4.90 4.89
N GLN A 97 -2.44 -5.10 5.75
CA GLN A 97 -3.83 -5.31 5.31
C GLN A 97 -4.81 -4.56 6.21
N VAL A 98 -6.00 -4.30 5.68
CA VAL A 98 -7.04 -3.47 6.30
C VAL A 98 -8.24 -4.34 6.59
N HIS A 99 -8.80 -4.20 7.80
CA HIS A 99 -10.00 -4.88 8.25
C HIS A 99 -11.05 -3.87 8.67
N THR A 100 -12.33 -4.20 8.50
CA THR A 100 -13.43 -3.43 9.10
C THR A 100 -13.64 -3.87 10.53
N ALA A 101 -13.91 -2.92 11.42
CA ALA A 101 -14.24 -3.19 12.81
C ALA A 101 -15.29 -2.19 13.34
N ARG A 102 -15.85 -2.50 14.51
CA ARG A 102 -16.80 -1.66 15.23
C ARG A 102 -16.30 -1.45 16.66
N MET A 103 -16.22 -0.20 17.09
CA MET A 103 -15.87 0.16 18.46
C MET A 103 -17.03 -0.17 19.43
N PRO A 104 -16.76 -0.27 20.76
CA PRO A 104 -17.79 -0.54 21.76
C PRO A 104 -18.94 0.48 21.82
N ASP A 105 -18.70 1.71 21.38
CA ASP A 105 -19.72 2.76 21.26
C ASP A 105 -20.55 2.69 19.97
N GLY A 106 -20.29 1.70 19.11
CA GLY A 106 -20.96 1.50 17.83
C GLY A 106 -20.27 2.16 16.64
N THR A 107 -19.20 2.92 16.85
CA THR A 107 -18.49 3.62 15.78
C THR A 107 -17.84 2.65 14.79
N GLU A 108 -18.08 2.83 13.49
CA GLU A 108 -17.46 2.03 12.44
C GLU A 108 -16.06 2.55 12.09
N VAL A 109 -15.09 1.65 12.08
CA VAL A 109 -13.69 1.96 11.83
C VAL A 109 -13.08 0.98 10.83
N VAL A 110 -11.96 1.39 10.24
CA VAL A 110 -11.05 0.48 9.55
C VAL A 110 -9.75 0.42 10.33
N VAL A 111 -9.19 -0.79 10.41
CA VAL A 111 -7.97 -1.09 11.15
C VAL A 111 -6.96 -1.62 10.14
N LYS A 112 -5.85 -0.90 9.95
CA LYS A 112 -4.73 -1.30 9.10
C LYS A 112 -3.67 -1.92 9.99
N ILE A 113 -3.17 -3.08 9.59
CA ILE A 113 -2.22 -3.88 10.36
C ILE A 113 -1.01 -4.15 9.47
N LEU A 114 0.17 -3.86 10.00
CA LEU A 114 1.44 -4.09 9.34
C LEU A 114 1.68 -5.60 9.18
N ARG A 115 2.21 -6.03 8.02
CA ARG A 115 2.54 -7.43 7.79
C ARG A 115 3.61 -7.88 8.78
N PRO A 116 3.52 -9.07 9.38
CA PRO A 116 4.49 -9.48 10.38
C PRO A 116 5.89 -9.66 9.75
N GLN A 117 6.92 -9.34 10.55
CA GLN A 117 8.34 -9.34 10.19
C GLN A 117 8.73 -8.48 8.97
N ILE A 118 7.82 -7.64 8.47
CA ILE A 118 8.04 -6.88 7.23
C ILE A 118 9.25 -5.94 7.33
N ALA A 119 9.44 -5.27 8.47
CA ALA A 119 10.52 -4.30 8.62
C ALA A 119 11.91 -4.95 8.44
N ALA A 120 12.13 -6.10 9.08
CA ALA A 120 13.41 -6.82 8.98
C ALA A 120 13.63 -7.42 7.58
N GLN A 121 12.57 -7.94 6.96
CA GLN A 121 12.64 -8.47 5.59
C GLN A 121 12.95 -7.36 4.58
N MET A 122 12.20 -6.25 4.64
CA MET A 122 12.38 -5.13 3.72
C MET A 122 13.76 -4.49 3.84
N GLU A 123 14.31 -4.34 5.05
CA GLU A 123 15.65 -3.78 5.23
C GLU A 123 16.70 -4.64 4.51
N THR A 124 16.64 -5.96 4.68
CA THR A 124 17.56 -6.91 4.02
C THR A 124 17.39 -6.88 2.49
N ASP A 125 16.15 -6.90 2.00
CA ASP A 125 15.86 -6.87 0.57
C ASP A 125 16.32 -5.55 -0.09
N LEU A 126 16.14 -4.42 0.59
CA LEU A 126 16.56 -3.10 0.10
C LEU A 126 18.08 -2.99 -0.01
N GLU A 127 18.83 -3.59 0.92
CA GLU A 127 20.29 -3.67 0.82
C GLU A 127 20.73 -4.45 -0.42
N ILE A 128 20.11 -5.62 -0.67
CA ILE A 128 20.39 -6.45 -1.85
C ILE A 128 20.03 -5.71 -3.14
N LEU A 129 18.86 -5.07 -3.17
CA LEU A 129 18.42 -4.27 -4.33
C LEU A 129 19.36 -3.10 -4.60
N LEU A 130 19.87 -2.44 -3.56
CA LEU A 130 20.79 -1.33 -3.72
C LEU A 130 22.12 -1.78 -4.31
N GLU A 131 22.64 -2.93 -3.86
CA GLU A 131 23.85 -3.51 -4.45
C GLU A 131 23.63 -3.91 -5.91
N ALA A 132 22.51 -4.56 -6.22
CA ALA A 132 22.14 -4.92 -7.58
C ALA A 132 21.99 -3.70 -8.49
N ALA A 133 21.39 -2.61 -7.99
CA ALA A 133 21.17 -1.38 -8.73
C ALA A 133 22.48 -0.60 -9.03
N ARG A 134 23.53 -0.79 -8.23
CA ARG A 134 24.86 -0.21 -8.51
C ARG A 134 25.55 -0.85 -9.72
N PHE A 135 25.17 -2.06 -10.11
CA PHE A 135 25.74 -2.73 -11.27
C PHE A 135 25.43 -2.01 -12.59
N PRO A 136 24.16 -1.76 -12.99
CA PRO A 136 23.86 -1.04 -14.22
C PRO A 136 24.38 0.39 -14.19
N ASP A 137 24.39 1.06 -13.04
CA ASP A 137 24.92 2.42 -12.88
C ASP A 137 26.41 2.52 -13.24
N ARG A 138 27.19 1.48 -12.94
CA ARG A 138 28.62 1.43 -13.26
C ARG A 138 28.90 0.93 -14.68
N HIS A 139 28.09 -0.01 -15.16
CA HIS A 139 28.43 -0.81 -16.35
C HIS A 139 27.61 -0.47 -17.60
N THR A 140 26.56 0.36 -17.51
CA THR A 140 25.70 0.69 -18.66
C THR A 140 25.56 2.19 -18.86
N LEU A 141 25.40 2.63 -20.11
CA LEU A 141 25.13 4.03 -20.43
C LEU A 141 23.78 4.49 -19.88
N TRP A 142 22.77 3.63 -19.94
CA TRP A 142 21.43 3.90 -19.41
C TRP A 142 21.45 4.03 -17.88
N GLY A 143 22.11 3.12 -17.15
CA GLY A 143 22.23 3.22 -15.69
C GLY A 143 22.96 4.47 -15.21
N LYS A 144 23.98 4.95 -15.95
CA LYS A 144 24.62 6.25 -15.64
C LYS A 144 23.67 7.45 -15.77
N VAL A 145 22.71 7.37 -16.68
CA VAL A 145 21.74 8.44 -16.94
C VAL A 145 20.57 8.38 -15.95
N TYR A 146 20.00 7.20 -15.72
CA TYR A 146 18.79 7.04 -14.92
C TYR A 146 19.05 6.73 -13.45
N ARG A 147 20.30 6.39 -13.08
CA ARG A 147 20.78 6.13 -11.72
C ARG A 147 19.83 5.21 -10.95
N ALA A 148 19.83 3.93 -11.30
CA ALA A 148 18.98 2.93 -10.68
C ALA A 148 19.17 2.87 -9.15
N SER A 149 20.38 3.12 -8.66
CA SER A 149 20.63 3.18 -7.22
C SER A 149 19.91 4.34 -6.52
N ASP A 150 19.71 5.48 -7.19
CA ASP A 150 18.94 6.60 -6.62
C ASP A 150 17.47 6.23 -6.47
N VAL A 151 16.91 5.52 -7.46
CA VAL A 151 15.53 5.01 -7.39
C VAL A 151 15.35 4.07 -6.19
N VAL A 152 16.32 3.19 -5.94
CA VAL A 152 16.28 2.28 -4.78
C VAL A 152 16.46 3.04 -3.46
N LEU A 153 17.31 4.06 -3.41
CA LEU A 153 17.50 4.89 -2.21
C LEU A 153 16.22 5.66 -1.84
N GLU A 154 15.54 6.24 -2.83
CA GLU A 154 14.26 6.91 -2.59
C GLU A 154 13.18 5.92 -2.17
N MET A 155 13.14 4.73 -2.79
CA MET A 155 12.25 3.65 -2.35
C MET A 155 12.54 3.21 -0.91
N GLN A 156 13.81 3.13 -0.51
CA GLN A 156 14.21 2.79 0.86
C GLN A 156 13.72 3.84 1.86
N ARG A 157 13.90 5.13 1.55
CA ARG A 157 13.41 6.23 2.39
C ARG A 157 11.89 6.18 2.57
N ALA A 158 11.15 6.17 1.46
CA ALA A 158 9.69 6.13 1.47
C ALA A 158 9.15 4.87 2.18
N THR A 159 9.83 3.73 2.01
CA THR A 159 9.42 2.49 2.68
C THR A 159 9.62 2.56 4.18
N ARG A 160 10.71 3.12 4.68
CA ARG A 160 10.94 3.25 6.12
C ARG A 160 9.90 4.15 6.79
N GLU A 161 9.46 5.21 6.11
CA GLU A 161 8.38 6.07 6.61
C GLU A 161 7.05 5.32 6.73
N GLU A 162 6.75 4.44 5.77
CA GLU A 162 5.53 3.63 5.78
C GLU A 162 5.54 2.45 6.78
N LEU A 163 6.72 2.07 7.31
CA LEU A 163 6.86 0.99 8.29
C LEU A 163 6.47 1.40 9.72
N ASP A 164 6.10 2.67 9.92
CA ASP A 164 5.59 3.18 11.18
C ASP A 164 4.28 3.95 10.92
N PHE A 165 3.16 3.34 11.32
CA PHE A 165 1.85 3.95 11.16
C PHE A 165 1.59 5.16 12.06
N CYS A 166 2.45 5.44 13.05
CA CYS A 166 2.38 6.72 13.76
C CYS A 166 2.66 7.89 12.81
N ASN A 167 3.58 7.74 11.85
CA ASN A 167 3.83 8.77 10.84
C ASN A 167 2.58 9.03 9.98
N GLU A 168 1.90 7.96 9.54
CA GLU A 168 0.66 8.07 8.76
C GLU A 168 -0.46 8.70 9.58
N ALA A 169 -0.60 8.32 10.85
CA ALA A 169 -1.56 8.89 11.79
C ALA A 169 -1.36 10.40 12.01
N GLU A 170 -0.11 10.82 12.25
CA GLU A 170 0.25 12.23 12.44
C GLU A 170 0.00 13.05 11.18
N ASN A 171 0.44 12.56 10.03
CA ASN A 171 0.21 13.22 8.75
C ASN A 171 -1.28 13.37 8.45
N ALA A 172 -2.08 12.32 8.67
CA ALA A 172 -3.52 12.37 8.47
C ALA A 172 -4.20 13.37 9.42
N ALA A 173 -3.79 13.43 10.68
CA ALA A 173 -4.30 14.40 11.65
C ALA A 173 -3.98 15.84 11.24
N GLN A 174 -2.74 16.10 10.81
CA GLN A 174 -2.31 17.43 10.33
C GLN A 174 -3.09 17.86 9.07
N ILE A 175 -3.22 16.97 8.08
CA ILE A 175 -4.00 17.28 6.87
C ILE A 175 -5.45 17.58 7.23
N ARG A 176 -6.04 16.83 8.18
CA ARG A 176 -7.41 17.07 8.64
C ARG A 176 -7.57 18.45 9.27
N GLU A 177 -6.62 18.90 10.09
CA GLU A 177 -6.60 20.23 10.70
C GLU A 177 -6.49 21.34 9.65
N ASN A 178 -5.59 21.17 8.68
CA ASN A 178 -5.38 22.14 7.60
C ASN A 178 -6.61 22.28 6.68
N MET A 179 -7.41 21.22 6.55
CA MET A 179 -8.53 21.13 5.61
C MET A 179 -9.91 21.30 6.27
N LEU A 180 -9.98 21.76 7.53
CA LEU A 180 -11.26 21.87 8.28
C LEU A 180 -12.33 22.75 7.61
N LEU A 181 -11.92 23.73 6.79
CA LEU A 181 -12.84 24.65 6.13
C LEU A 181 -13.35 24.12 4.78
N ARG A 182 -12.74 23.08 4.23
CA ARG A 182 -13.19 22.47 2.97
C ARG A 182 -14.42 21.58 3.21
N ARG A 183 -15.41 21.71 2.34
CA ARG A 183 -16.66 20.94 2.38
C ARG A 183 -16.70 19.78 1.38
N ASP A 184 -15.72 19.72 0.49
CA ASP A 184 -15.62 18.76 -0.59
C ASP A 184 -14.54 17.70 -0.36
N LEU A 185 -13.90 17.71 0.82
CA LEU A 185 -12.88 16.77 1.24
C LEU A 185 -13.22 16.22 2.64
N VAL A 186 -13.10 14.90 2.80
CA VAL A 186 -13.23 14.23 4.09
C VAL A 186 -11.92 13.52 4.38
N ILE A 187 -11.27 13.92 5.48
CA ILE A 187 -10.11 13.21 6.03
C ILE A 187 -10.59 12.41 7.24
N PRO A 188 -10.44 11.08 7.24
CA PRO A 188 -10.97 10.23 8.30
C PRO A 188 -10.33 10.60 9.65
N ARG A 189 -11.14 10.56 10.71
CA ARG A 189 -10.61 10.71 12.07
C ARG A 189 -9.67 9.54 12.41
N ILE A 190 -8.51 9.85 12.98
CA ILE A 190 -7.63 8.84 13.59
C ILE A 190 -8.06 8.58 15.04
N TYR A 191 -8.09 7.31 15.44
CA TYR A 191 -8.34 6.86 16.80
C TYR A 191 -7.01 6.53 17.47
N THR A 192 -6.37 7.55 18.04
CA THR A 192 -5.01 7.46 18.60
C THR A 192 -4.89 6.41 19.71
N ALA A 193 -5.93 6.20 20.50
CA ALA A 193 -5.93 5.17 21.56
C ALA A 193 -5.91 3.72 21.03
N GLN A 194 -6.21 3.52 19.74
CA GLN A 194 -6.17 2.25 19.03
C GLN A 194 -5.14 2.27 17.90
N THR A 195 -4.12 3.13 18.02
CA THR A 195 -3.07 3.30 17.02
C THR A 195 -1.70 3.12 17.67
N SER A 196 -0.81 2.43 16.97
CA SER A 196 0.61 2.21 17.30
C SER A 196 1.44 2.26 16.03
N SER A 197 2.72 1.91 16.10
CA SER A 197 3.58 1.84 14.91
C SER A 197 3.18 0.72 13.93
N ALA A 198 2.52 -0.34 14.39
CA ALA A 198 2.09 -1.47 13.54
C ALA A 198 0.57 -1.61 13.37
N VAL A 199 -0.23 -0.79 14.06
CA VAL A 199 -1.70 -0.78 13.96
C VAL A 199 -2.20 0.65 13.76
N LEU A 200 -3.00 0.91 12.73
CA LEU A 200 -3.65 2.20 12.51
C LEU A 200 -5.16 2.04 12.51
N THR A 201 -5.84 2.77 13.40
CA THR A 201 -7.31 2.76 13.46
C THR A 201 -7.85 4.11 13.03
N MET A 202 -8.72 4.11 12.03
CA MET A 202 -9.31 5.33 11.48
C MET A 202 -10.80 5.16 11.16
N GLU A 203 -11.49 6.28 11.05
CA GLU A 203 -12.90 6.35 10.67
C GLU A 203 -13.15 5.65 9.34
N ARG A 204 -14.20 4.83 9.27
CA ARG A 204 -14.59 4.19 8.03
C ARG A 204 -15.28 5.20 7.12
N VAL A 205 -14.65 5.48 5.97
CA VAL A 205 -15.26 6.27 4.89
C VAL A 205 -15.72 5.33 3.77
N ASN A 206 -16.97 5.49 3.35
CA ASN A 206 -17.53 4.72 2.24
C ASN A 206 -17.49 5.57 0.96
N GLY A 207 -17.10 4.95 -0.16
CA GLY A 207 -17.01 5.64 -1.45
C GLY A 207 -16.62 4.71 -2.60
N ILE A 208 -16.58 5.27 -3.81
CA ILE A 208 -16.14 4.58 -5.01
C ILE A 208 -14.65 4.88 -5.23
N LYS A 209 -13.83 3.85 -5.45
CA LYS A 209 -12.40 4.03 -5.70
C LYS A 209 -12.16 4.80 -7.01
N LEU A 210 -11.20 5.72 -7.00
CA LEU A 210 -10.87 6.54 -8.17
C LEU A 210 -10.31 5.74 -9.36
N ASN A 211 -9.71 4.57 -9.09
CA ASN A 211 -9.20 3.66 -10.12
C ASN A 211 -10.32 2.82 -10.79
N GLN A 212 -11.60 3.09 -10.49
CA GLN A 212 -12.77 2.45 -11.10
C GLN A 212 -13.62 3.49 -11.85
N PRO A 213 -13.14 4.03 -12.99
CA PRO A 213 -13.82 5.11 -13.72
C PRO A 213 -15.21 4.70 -14.22
N ASP A 214 -15.41 3.43 -14.55
CA ASP A 214 -16.72 2.91 -14.98
C ASP A 214 -17.74 2.98 -13.84
N ASN A 215 -17.34 2.66 -12.60
CA ASN A 215 -18.20 2.75 -11.43
C ASN A 215 -18.54 4.21 -11.09
N LEU A 216 -17.58 5.12 -11.23
CA LEU A 216 -17.81 6.56 -11.06
C LEU A 216 -18.82 7.07 -12.09
N THR A 217 -18.67 6.68 -13.35
CA THR A 217 -19.57 7.08 -14.44
C THR A 217 -20.98 6.50 -14.23
N ALA A 218 -21.08 5.23 -13.82
CA ALA A 218 -22.35 4.57 -13.50
C ALA A 218 -23.08 5.24 -12.32
N ALA A 219 -22.33 5.78 -11.36
CA ALA A 219 -22.86 6.58 -10.25
C ALA A 219 -23.11 8.06 -10.62
N ALA A 220 -23.03 8.41 -11.91
CA ALA A 220 -23.21 9.77 -12.43
C ALA A 220 -22.24 10.82 -11.86
N HIS A 221 -21.05 10.39 -11.42
CA HIS A 221 -19.99 11.30 -11.03
C HIS A 221 -19.27 11.87 -12.27
N ASN A 222 -18.92 13.16 -12.21
CA ASN A 222 -18.12 13.81 -13.25
C ASN A 222 -16.62 13.65 -12.92
N CYS A 223 -15.95 12.73 -13.64
CA CYS A 223 -14.53 12.45 -13.45
C CYS A 223 -13.64 13.67 -13.67
N THR A 224 -13.99 14.58 -14.60
CA THR A 224 -13.25 15.82 -14.84
C THR A 224 -13.34 16.76 -13.65
N GLN A 225 -14.52 16.89 -13.03
CA GLN A 225 -14.69 17.71 -11.84
C GLN A 225 -13.95 17.12 -10.64
N ILE A 226 -13.98 15.79 -10.47
CA ILE A 226 -13.24 15.09 -9.41
C ILE A 226 -11.74 15.30 -9.58
N ALA A 227 -11.22 15.12 -10.80
CA ALA A 227 -9.81 15.36 -11.11
C ALA A 227 -9.40 16.83 -10.84
N GLY A 228 -10.24 17.79 -11.22
CA GLY A 228 -10.02 19.21 -10.93
C GLY A 228 -9.91 19.48 -9.43
N ARG A 229 -10.85 18.96 -8.62
CA ARG A 229 -10.80 19.12 -7.16
C ARG A 229 -9.57 18.47 -6.54
N LEU A 230 -9.18 17.28 -7.00
CA LEU A 230 -7.96 16.61 -6.54
C LEU A 230 -6.71 17.47 -6.77
N ILE A 231 -6.61 18.07 -7.95
CA ILE A 231 -5.50 18.96 -8.29
C ILE A 231 -5.51 20.19 -7.37
N ASP A 232 -6.67 20.82 -7.16
CA ASP A 232 -6.80 21.99 -6.27
C ASP A 232 -6.35 21.64 -4.84
N ILE A 233 -6.78 20.48 -4.32
CA ILE A 233 -6.40 19.98 -2.99
C ILE A 233 -4.88 19.75 -2.93
N MET A 234 -4.28 19.14 -3.96
CA MET A 234 -2.83 18.92 -3.98
C MET A 234 -2.03 20.22 -3.96
N PHE A 235 -2.51 21.28 -4.63
CA PHE A 235 -1.84 22.59 -4.59
C PHE A 235 -2.00 23.31 -3.25
N GLU A 236 -3.11 23.11 -2.55
CA GLU A 236 -3.31 23.65 -1.19
C GLU A 236 -2.47 22.93 -0.12
N GLN A 237 -1.92 21.74 -0.42
CA GLN A 237 -1.04 20.98 0.46
C GLN A 237 0.44 21.41 0.38
N ILE A 238 0.85 22.19 -0.63
CA ILE A 238 2.23 22.69 -0.84
C ILE A 238 2.39 24.06 -0.18
#